data_AF-A0A973GTD6-F1
#
_entry.id   AF-A0A973GTD6-F1
#
_cell.length_a   1.000
_cell.length_b   1.000
_cell.length_c   1.000
_cell.angle_alpha   90.00
_cell.angle_beta   90.00
_cell.angle_gamma   90.00
#
_symmetry.space_group_name_H-M   'P 1'
#
loop_
_entity.id
_entity.type
_entity.pdbx_description
1 polymer ?
#
loop_
_entity_poly.entity_id
_entity_poly.type
_entity_poly.pdbx_seq_one_letter_code
_entity_poly.pdbx_strand_id
1 'polypeptide(L)'
;MKSGSTLEKVIASGKPAVTAELGPPMSADPHEVVEKAHKLKGFCDAANITDCQTAVVRISSIAAAFIAQREGLEPVMQMTC
;
A
#
# COMPACT_ATOMS: atom_id res chain seq x y z
N MET A 1 -6.01 -17.07 12.04
CA MET A 1 -7.00 -16.29 11.25
C MET A 1 -6.37 -16.02 9.89
N LYS A 2 -7.13 -16.13 8.78
CA LYS A 2 -6.67 -15.78 7.43
C LYS A 2 -7.17 -14.38 7.07
N SER A 3 -6.39 -13.62 6.31
CA SER A 3 -6.72 -12.24 5.92
C SER A 3 -7.81 -12.17 4.85
N GLY A 4 -7.87 -13.17 3.96
CA GLY A 4 -8.79 -13.16 2.81
C GLY A 4 -8.40 -12.17 1.70
N SER A 5 -7.21 -11.57 1.80
CA SER A 5 -6.70 -10.57 0.86
C SER A 5 -6.36 -11.16 -0.51
N THR A 6 -6.20 -10.30 -1.51
CA THR A 6 -5.71 -10.66 -2.86
C THR A 6 -4.32 -11.25 -2.78
N LEU A 7 -3.40 -10.61 -2.04
CA LEU A 7 -2.04 -11.11 -1.85
C LEU A 7 -2.03 -12.52 -1.25
N GLU A 8 -2.84 -12.80 -0.22
CA GLU A 8 -2.94 -14.14 0.36
C GLU A 8 -3.41 -15.17 -0.69
N LYS A 9 -4.44 -14.83 -1.47
CA LYS A 9 -4.98 -15.72 -2.51
C LYS A 9 -3.96 -16.03 -3.60
N VAL A 10 -3.19 -15.03 -4.03
CA VAL A 10 -2.15 -15.20 -5.06
C VAL A 10 -1.07 -16.14 -4.54
N ILE A 11 -0.54 -15.90 -3.35
CA ILE A 11 0.48 -16.76 -2.72
C ILE A 11 -0.06 -18.20 -2.54
N ALA A 12 -1.29 -18.35 -2.03
CA ALA A 12 -1.90 -19.66 -1.83
C ALA A 12 -2.16 -20.42 -3.13
N SER A 13 -2.30 -19.72 -4.27
CA SER A 13 -2.48 -20.34 -5.58
C SER A 13 -1.19 -20.89 -6.20
N GLY A 14 -0.03 -20.65 -5.59
CA GLY A 14 1.28 -21.03 -6.12
C GLY A 14 1.77 -20.16 -7.28
N LYS A 15 1.05 -19.08 -7.61
CA LYS A 15 1.47 -18.08 -8.60
C LYS A 15 2.47 -17.10 -7.96
N PRO A 16 3.39 -16.53 -8.75
CA PRO A 16 4.24 -15.46 -8.26
C PRO A 16 3.37 -14.24 -7.90
N ALA A 17 3.58 -13.70 -6.70
CA ALA A 17 2.97 -12.45 -6.27
C ALA A 17 3.85 -11.27 -6.66
N VAL A 18 3.25 -10.22 -7.20
CA VAL A 18 3.90 -8.96 -7.55
C VAL A 18 3.41 -7.89 -6.58
N THR A 19 4.34 -7.26 -5.86
CA THR A 19 4.02 -6.13 -4.98
C THR A 19 4.78 -4.90 -5.42
N ALA A 20 4.21 -3.73 -5.14
CA ALA A 20 4.87 -2.43 -5.31
C ALA A 20 5.08 -1.77 -3.94
N GLU A 21 5.95 -0.78 -3.86
CA GLU A 21 6.14 0.02 -2.65
C GLU A 21 5.63 1.45 -2.89
N LEU A 22 4.89 2.00 -1.92
CA LEU A 22 4.34 3.35 -1.94
C LEU A 22 4.68 4.04 -0.62
N GLY A 23 5.58 5.03 -0.72
CA GLY A 23 5.92 5.91 0.39
C GLY A 23 4.89 7.03 0.59
N PRO A 24 4.36 7.24 1.82
CA PRO A 24 3.52 8.38 2.13
C PRO A 24 4.22 9.71 1.81
N PRO A 25 3.52 10.74 1.27
CA PRO A 25 4.11 12.04 0.97
C PRO A 25 4.44 12.83 2.25
N MET A 26 5.33 13.82 2.11
CA MET A 26 5.63 14.79 3.19
C MET A 26 4.52 15.84 3.38
N SER A 27 3.55 15.88 2.46
CA SER A 27 2.36 16.73 2.52
C SER A 27 1.17 15.97 3.12
N ALA A 28 0.23 16.70 3.71
CA ALA A 28 -1.08 16.16 4.12
C ALA A 28 -2.07 16.02 2.94
N ASP A 29 -1.70 16.49 1.75
CA ASP A 29 -2.51 16.37 0.54
C ASP A 29 -2.65 14.89 0.11
N PRO A 30 -3.87 14.32 0.06
CA PRO A 30 -4.08 12.94 -0.37
C PRO A 30 -3.83 12.73 -1.87
N HIS A 31 -3.79 13.79 -2.69
CA HIS A 31 -3.72 13.70 -4.15
C HIS A 31 -2.52 12.86 -4.62
N GLU A 32 -1.35 13.04 -4.01
CA GLU A 32 -0.17 12.25 -4.35
C GLU A 32 -0.35 10.74 -4.11
N VAL A 33 -1.06 10.36 -3.05
CA VAL A 33 -1.35 8.95 -2.74
C VAL A 33 -2.35 8.39 -3.76
N VAL A 34 -3.37 9.17 -4.11
CA VAL A 34 -4.38 8.79 -5.11
C VAL A 34 -3.73 8.56 -6.48
N GLU A 35 -2.91 9.50 -6.96
CA GLU A 35 -2.22 9.35 -8.24
C GLU A 35 -1.29 8.13 -8.26
N LYS A 36 -0.52 7.91 -7.20
CA LYS A 36 0.35 6.73 -7.07
C LYS A 36 -0.48 5.46 -7.05
N ALA A 37 -1.62 5.45 -6.37
CA ALA A 37 -2.50 4.29 -6.33
C ALA A 37 -3.08 3.96 -7.72
N HIS A 38 -3.51 4.97 -8.48
CA HIS A 38 -4.01 4.77 -9.85
C HIS A 38 -2.93 4.25 -10.80
N LYS A 39 -1.68 4.69 -10.64
CA LYS A 39 -0.54 4.19 -11.43
C LYS A 39 -0.21 2.72 -11.15
N LEU A 40 -0.40 2.26 -9.91
CA LEU A 40 -0.06 0.91 -9.49
C LEU A 40 -1.22 -0.09 -9.63
N LYS A 41 -2.46 0.40 -9.58
CA LYS A 41 -3.67 -0.43 -9.68
C LYS A 41 -3.67 -1.21 -10.99
N GLY A 42 -3.82 -2.54 -10.86
CA GLY A 42 -3.80 -3.46 -12.00
C GLY A 42 -2.40 -3.92 -12.43
N PHE A 43 -1.33 -3.35 -11.85
CA PHE A 43 0.05 -3.75 -12.10
C PHE A 43 0.70 -4.52 -10.93
N CYS A 44 0.10 -4.49 -9.74
CA CYS A 44 0.53 -5.28 -8.59
C CYS A 44 -0.66 -5.90 -7.84
N ASP A 45 -0.42 -7.02 -7.16
CA ASP A 45 -1.41 -7.73 -6.34
C ASP A 45 -1.70 -7.00 -5.03
N ALA A 46 -0.70 -6.30 -4.49
CA ALA A 46 -0.81 -5.42 -3.34
C ALA A 46 0.32 -4.37 -3.34
N ALA A 47 0.15 -3.30 -2.57
CA ALA A 47 1.15 -2.25 -2.39
C ALA A 47 1.57 -2.11 -0.93
N ASN A 48 2.87 -2.22 -0.67
CA ASN A 48 3.46 -1.97 0.63
C ASN A 48 3.41 -0.48 0.94
N ILE A 49 2.74 -0.10 2.01
CA ILE A 49 2.68 1.28 2.50
C ILE A 49 3.68 1.39 3.63
N THR A 50 4.77 2.13 3.38
CA THR A 50 5.90 2.19 4.31
C THR A 50 5.58 3.06 5.51
N ASP A 51 5.92 2.56 6.69
CA ASP A 51 5.86 3.32 7.93
C ASP A 51 7.23 3.94 8.26
N CYS A 52 7.22 5.20 8.71
CA CYS A 52 8.42 5.96 9.09
C CYS A 52 9.55 5.94 8.05
N GLN A 53 9.23 5.92 6.75
CA GLN A 53 10.22 5.83 5.67
C GLN A 53 11.29 6.92 5.83
N THR A 54 12.56 6.51 5.95
CA THR A 54 13.74 7.37 6.15
C THR A 54 13.73 8.22 7.43
N ALA A 55 12.88 7.90 8.42
CA ALA A 55 12.66 8.70 9.63
C ALA A 55 12.26 10.17 9.35
N VAL A 56 11.65 10.42 8.18
CA VAL A 56 11.15 11.73 7.76
C VAL A 56 9.66 11.84 8.05
N VAL A 57 9.23 12.98 8.57
CA VAL A 57 7.81 13.28 8.83
C VAL A 57 7.02 13.27 7.53
N ARG A 58 5.99 12.45 7.49
CA ARG A 58 5.08 12.24 6.36
C ARG A 58 3.66 12.17 6.88
N ILE A 59 2.67 12.23 5.98
CA ILE A 59 1.29 11.89 6.37
C ILE A 59 1.26 10.48 6.98
N SER A 60 0.34 10.28 7.92
CA SER A 60 0.14 8.97 8.58
C SER A 60 0.12 7.84 7.56
N SER A 61 0.97 6.85 7.79
CA SER A 61 1.09 5.63 6.98
C SER A 61 -0.23 4.85 6.94
N ILE A 62 -0.98 4.80 8.06
CA ILE A 62 -2.32 4.20 8.12
C ILE A 62 -3.32 5.00 7.27
N ALA A 63 -3.25 6.33 7.31
CA ALA A 63 -4.13 7.17 6.49
C ALA A 63 -3.83 6.98 4.99
N ALA A 64 -2.54 6.93 4.61
CA ALA A 64 -2.13 6.64 3.24
C ALA A 64 -2.62 5.26 2.77
N ALA A 65 -2.51 4.23 3.63
CA ALA A 65 -3.05 2.89 3.35
C ALA A 65 -4.56 2.90 3.15
N PHE A 66 -5.30 3.62 4.00
CA PHE A 66 -6.75 3.75 3.85
C PHE A 66 -7.14 4.46 2.54
N ILE A 67 -6.42 5.51 2.15
CA ILE A 67 -6.64 6.19 0.87
C ILE A 67 -6.41 5.24 -0.30
N ALA A 68 -5.27 4.53 -0.31
CA ALA A 68 -4.96 3.54 -1.36
C ALA A 68 -6.05 2.45 -1.47
N GLN A 69 -6.54 1.94 -0.33
CA GLN A 69 -7.63 0.98 -0.28
C GLN A 69 -8.93 1.53 -0.90
N ARG A 70 -9.27 2.80 -0.64
CA ARG A 70 -10.45 3.46 -1.23
C ARG A 70 -10.34 3.60 -2.74
N GLU A 71 -9.14 3.79 -3.26
CA GLU A 71 -8.87 3.84 -4.71
C GLU A 71 -8.79 2.44 -5.36
N GLY A 72 -8.93 1.38 -4.56
CA GLY A 72 -8.94 -0.02 -5.01
C GLY A 72 -7.56 -0.61 -5.22
N LEU A 73 -6.53 -0.05 -4.57
CA LEU A 73 -5.22 -0.68 -4.42
C LEU A 73 -5.15 -1.35 -3.05
N GLU A 74 -4.99 -2.67 -3.00
CA GLU A 74 -4.88 -3.41 -1.73
C GLU A 74 -3.57 -3.03 -1.01
N PRO A 75 -3.61 -2.41 0.19
CA PRO A 75 -2.42 -2.02 0.91
C PRO A 75 -1.94 -3.14 1.83
N VAL A 76 -0.62 -3.32 1.90
CA VAL A 76 0.07 -4.00 3.00
C VAL A 76 0.68 -2.91 3.86
N MET A 77 0.01 -2.60 4.97
CA MET A 77 0.46 -1.59 5.90
C MET A 77 1.66 -2.11 6.69
N GLN A 78 2.82 -1.50 6.50
CA GLN A 78 4.00 -1.81 7.29
C GLN A 78 3.91 -1.10 8.64
N MET A 79 4.55 -1.66 9.66
CA MET A 79 4.61 -1.07 11.00
C MET A 79 6.02 -1.24 11.54
N THR A 80 6.58 -0.16 12.06
CA THR A 80 7.91 -0.15 12.68
C THR A 80 7.79 -0.06 14.21
N CYS A 81 8.84 -0.48 14.94
CA CYS A 81 8.92 -0.46 16.41
C CYS A 81 10.15 0.29 16.90
#